data_AF-A0A661SPL6-F1
#
_entry.id   AF-A0A661SPL6-F1
#
_cell.length_a   1.000
_cell.length_b   1.000
_cell.length_c   1.000
_cell.angle_alpha   90.00
_cell.angle_beta   90.00
_cell.angle_gamma   90.00
#
_symmetry.space_group_name_H-M   'P 1'
#
loop_
_entity.id
_entity.type
_entity.pdbx_description
1 polymer ?
#
loop_
_entity_poly.entity_id
_entity_poly.type
_entity_poly.pdbx_seq_one_letter_code
_entity_poly.pdbx_strand_id
1 'polypeptide(L)'
;MTWKEALAYCETLTLGGPEDWRLPTIKELASLADLDRINPAISIEYFTDTSGTSAYWTSTTYAGDIASAWGMAFDLGNDNIHSKSGKYHVRAVRGGWVSVTGLILVAGGGIDDDNTLKESTKYLADLVCSRFLGRGFDEKDIYYFDPNGPNGPFYDFNGNGEKDLIVSDETPTVEELSRSIEISSEHQRGCEVFRV
;
A
#
# COMPACT_ATOMS: atom_id res chain seq x y z
N MET A 1 9.50 19.86 -4.57
CA MET A 1 8.34 20.76 -4.36
C MET A 1 7.63 20.39 -3.07
N THR A 2 6.90 21.32 -2.44
CA THR A 2 6.06 21.01 -1.29
C THR A 2 4.87 20.14 -1.70
N TRP A 3 4.20 19.51 -0.75
CA TRP A 3 3.06 18.63 -1.06
C TRP A 3 1.91 19.39 -1.75
N LYS A 4 1.66 20.64 -1.34
CA LYS A 4 0.64 21.49 -1.97
C LYS A 4 1.04 21.91 -3.38
N GLU A 5 2.32 22.24 -3.60
CA GLU A 5 2.85 22.53 -4.94
C GLU A 5 2.77 21.29 -5.83
N ALA A 6 3.01 20.09 -5.29
CA ALA A 6 2.93 18.82 -6.02
C ALA A 6 1.52 18.54 -6.55
N LEU A 7 0.50 18.72 -5.72
CA LEU A 7 -0.89 18.58 -6.13
C LEU A 7 -1.24 19.53 -7.27
N ALA A 8 -0.99 20.83 -7.08
CA ALA A 8 -1.28 21.84 -8.07
C ALA A 8 -0.51 21.61 -9.38
N TYR A 9 0.75 21.19 -9.29
CA TYR A 9 1.56 20.85 -10.46
C TYR A 9 0.93 19.70 -11.26
N CYS A 10 0.49 18.62 -10.59
CA CYS A 10 -0.12 17.49 -11.29
C CYS A 10 -1.47 17.88 -11.91
N GLU A 11 -2.32 18.63 -11.20
CA GLU A 11 -3.64 19.05 -11.68
C GLU A 11 -3.57 20.03 -12.87
N THR A 12 -2.45 20.72 -13.04
CA THR A 12 -2.23 21.66 -14.16
C THR A 12 -1.36 21.08 -15.27
N LEU A 13 -0.94 19.82 -15.14
CA LEU A 13 -0.07 19.17 -16.09
C LEU A 13 -0.82 18.88 -17.38
N THR A 14 -0.24 19.29 -18.50
CA THR A 14 -0.71 19.01 -19.86
C THR A 14 0.39 18.26 -20.59
N LEU A 15 0.44 16.95 -20.40
CA LEU A 15 1.46 16.09 -20.97
C LEU A 15 0.82 15.03 -21.86
N GLY A 16 1.26 14.95 -23.12
CA GLY A 16 0.80 13.93 -24.07
C GLY A 16 -0.63 14.10 -24.58
N GLY A 17 -1.31 15.21 -24.27
CA GLY A 17 -2.69 15.51 -24.69
C GLY A 17 -3.74 15.43 -23.57
N PRO A 18 -3.69 14.46 -22.64
CA PRO A 18 -4.58 14.40 -21.48
C PRO A 18 -4.34 15.53 -20.46
N GLU A 19 -5.42 15.94 -19.79
CA GLU A 19 -5.46 16.97 -18.74
C GLU A 19 -5.92 16.41 -17.39
N ASP A 20 -6.06 15.09 -17.28
CA ASP A 20 -6.62 14.39 -16.12
C ASP A 20 -5.54 13.97 -15.10
N TRP A 21 -4.37 14.59 -15.15
CA TRP A 21 -3.24 14.22 -14.30
C TRP A 21 -3.51 14.54 -12.84
N ARG A 22 -3.06 13.64 -11.97
CA ARG A 22 -3.14 13.81 -10.51
C ARG A 22 -1.91 13.26 -9.82
N LEU A 23 -1.75 13.67 -8.57
CA LEU A 23 -0.75 13.07 -7.70
C LEU A 23 -1.21 11.63 -7.33
N PRO A 24 -0.35 10.60 -7.48
CA PRO A 24 -0.68 9.21 -7.18
C PRO A 24 -0.98 9.02 -5.70
N THR A 25 -1.84 8.07 -5.39
CA THR A 25 -1.98 7.53 -4.05
C THR A 25 -0.73 6.73 -3.67
N ILE A 26 -0.54 6.49 -2.38
CA ILE A 26 0.56 5.63 -1.93
C ILE A 26 0.46 4.20 -2.48
N LYS A 27 -0.76 3.69 -2.71
CA LYS A 27 -0.97 2.37 -3.32
C LYS A 27 -0.39 2.28 -4.73
N GLU A 28 -0.63 3.31 -5.54
CA GLU A 28 -0.18 3.38 -6.94
C GLU A 28 1.32 3.58 -7.06
N LEU A 29 1.94 4.36 -6.17
CA LEU A 29 3.39 4.51 -6.18
C LEU A 29 4.09 3.26 -5.63
N ALA A 30 3.52 2.62 -4.60
CA ALA A 30 4.07 1.39 -4.03
C ALA A 30 3.98 0.21 -5.00
N SER A 31 2.98 0.15 -5.88
CA SER A 31 2.88 -0.92 -6.90
C SER A 31 3.96 -0.84 -7.98
N LEU A 32 4.70 0.27 -8.05
CA LEU A 32 5.87 0.39 -8.93
C LEU A 32 7.15 -0.18 -8.30
N ALA A 33 7.14 -0.43 -6.98
CA ALA A 33 8.33 -0.91 -6.29
C ALA A 33 8.69 -2.33 -6.77
N ASP A 34 9.93 -2.48 -7.22
CA ASP A 34 10.54 -3.76 -7.58
C ASP A 34 11.54 -4.12 -6.47
N LEU A 35 11.10 -4.97 -5.54
CA LEU A 35 11.84 -5.30 -4.31
C LEU A 35 13.00 -6.28 -4.55
N ASP A 36 13.12 -6.86 -5.75
CA ASP A 36 14.29 -7.63 -6.17
C ASP A 36 15.45 -6.70 -6.58
N ARG A 37 15.22 -5.38 -6.56
CA ARG A 37 16.16 -4.35 -6.99
C ARG A 37 16.39 -3.32 -5.90
N ILE A 38 17.56 -2.72 -5.95
CA ILE A 38 18.01 -1.70 -5.01
C ILE A 38 18.59 -0.54 -5.81
N ASN A 39 18.22 0.69 -5.46
CA ASN A 39 18.77 1.93 -5.99
C ASN A 39 18.83 2.04 -7.54
N PRO A 40 17.69 2.20 -8.24
CA PRO A 40 16.35 2.28 -7.67
C PRO A 40 15.57 0.95 -7.74
N ALA A 41 14.81 0.66 -6.70
CA ALA A 41 13.85 -0.42 -6.51
C ALA A 41 12.58 -0.20 -7.36
N ILE A 42 12.75 -0.04 -8.67
CA ILE A 42 11.70 0.19 -9.67
C ILE A 42 12.23 -0.22 -11.04
N SER A 43 11.36 -0.62 -11.98
CA SER A 43 11.79 -0.96 -13.35
C SER A 43 12.48 0.23 -14.05
N ILE A 44 13.80 0.14 -14.28
CA ILE A 44 14.56 1.24 -14.89
C ILE A 44 14.38 1.30 -16.41
N GLU A 45 13.82 0.25 -17.02
CA GLU A 45 13.46 0.25 -18.43
C GLU A 45 12.35 1.26 -18.72
N TYR A 46 11.36 1.34 -17.82
CA TYR A 46 10.23 2.27 -17.95
C TYR A 46 10.44 3.57 -17.16
N PHE A 47 11.25 3.54 -16.10
CA PHE A 47 11.43 4.66 -15.16
C PHE A 47 12.90 5.09 -15.01
N THR A 48 13.53 5.43 -16.15
CA THR A 48 14.97 5.73 -16.27
C THR A 48 15.46 6.89 -15.38
N ASP A 49 14.60 7.88 -15.13
CA ASP A 49 14.97 9.12 -14.43
C ASP A 49 14.56 9.10 -12.93
N THR A 50 14.42 7.90 -12.35
CA THR A 50 14.05 7.75 -10.95
C THR A 50 15.25 7.96 -10.04
N SER A 51 15.16 8.94 -9.13
CA SER A 51 16.09 9.12 -8.03
C SER A 51 15.82 8.08 -6.95
N GLY A 52 16.82 7.27 -6.59
CA GLY A 52 16.71 6.37 -5.44
C GLY A 52 16.78 7.11 -4.10
N THR A 53 17.48 8.25 -4.03
CA THR A 53 17.89 8.86 -2.75
C THR A 53 16.89 9.85 -2.14
N SER A 54 15.75 10.06 -2.78
CA SER A 54 14.75 11.04 -2.34
C SER A 54 13.34 10.50 -2.59
N ALA A 55 12.42 10.84 -1.70
CA ALA A 55 11.05 10.38 -1.78
C ALA A 55 10.27 11.07 -2.92
N TYR A 56 9.21 10.41 -3.35
CA TYR A 56 8.19 10.90 -4.27
C TYR A 56 6.90 11.12 -3.49
N TRP A 57 6.31 12.30 -3.65
CA TRP A 57 5.05 12.65 -2.99
C TRP A 57 3.88 11.77 -3.46
N THR A 58 2.99 11.46 -2.52
CA THR A 58 1.70 10.82 -2.80
C THR A 58 0.56 11.72 -2.34
N SER A 59 -0.64 11.56 -2.89
CA SER A 59 -1.86 12.28 -2.46
C SER A 59 -2.42 11.77 -1.13
N THR A 60 -1.89 10.66 -0.60
CA THR A 60 -2.36 10.05 0.63
C THR A 60 -1.84 10.83 1.85
N THR A 61 -2.75 11.52 2.53
CA THR A 61 -2.47 12.17 3.83
C THR A 61 -2.28 11.11 4.91
N TYR A 62 -1.34 11.33 5.83
CA TYR A 62 -1.13 10.43 6.96
C TYR A 62 -2.25 10.62 7.98
N ALA A 63 -2.97 9.55 8.33
CA ALA A 63 -4.12 9.62 9.22
C ALA A 63 -3.75 10.09 10.65
N GLY A 64 -2.56 9.74 11.13
CA GLY A 64 -2.10 10.13 12.47
C GLY A 64 -1.66 11.58 12.60
N ASP A 65 -1.39 12.27 11.49
CA ASP A 65 -1.06 13.70 11.44
C ASP A 65 -1.36 14.29 10.06
N ILE A 66 -2.41 15.11 9.98
CA ILE A 66 -2.87 15.73 8.73
C ILE A 66 -1.87 16.73 8.13
N ALA A 67 -0.89 17.21 8.91
CA ALA A 67 0.21 18.04 8.44
C ALA A 67 1.30 17.23 7.70
N SER A 68 1.17 15.90 7.70
CA SER A 68 2.08 14.97 7.06
C SER A 68 1.37 14.16 5.95
N ALA A 69 2.15 13.64 5.02
CA ALA A 69 1.68 12.80 3.93
C ALA A 69 2.67 11.65 3.69
N TRP A 70 2.18 10.58 3.08
CA TRP A 70 3.03 9.48 2.66
C TRP A 70 3.86 9.87 1.43
N GLY A 71 5.11 9.41 1.42
CA GLY A 71 5.99 9.47 0.25
C GLY A 71 6.65 8.12 0.00
N MET A 72 6.98 7.86 -1.25
CA MET A 72 7.62 6.61 -1.69
C MET A 72 9.09 6.85 -2.02
N ALA A 73 10.01 6.14 -1.36
CA ALA A 73 11.43 6.16 -1.69
C ALA A 73 11.80 4.88 -2.45
N PHE A 74 12.53 5.05 -3.55
CA PHE A 74 12.93 3.94 -4.41
C PHE A 74 14.38 3.51 -4.17
N ASP A 75 15.08 3.94 -3.12
CA ASP A 75 16.36 3.33 -2.74
C ASP A 75 16.17 1.86 -2.37
N LEU A 76 15.20 1.57 -1.51
CA LEU A 76 14.83 0.22 -1.05
C LEU A 76 13.37 -0.14 -1.34
N GLY A 77 12.62 0.73 -2.02
CA GLY A 77 11.20 0.49 -2.28
C GLY A 77 10.36 0.58 -1.00
N ASN A 78 10.69 1.53 -0.12
CA ASN A 78 9.98 1.79 1.13
C ASN A 78 9.24 3.13 1.13
N ASP A 79 8.11 3.15 1.80
CA ASP A 79 7.32 4.34 2.06
C ASP A 79 7.65 4.94 3.43
N ASN A 80 7.56 6.27 3.52
CA ASN A 80 7.77 7.00 4.77
C ASN A 80 6.78 8.16 4.89
N ILE A 81 6.63 8.65 6.12
CA ILE A 81 5.79 9.82 6.43
C ILE A 81 6.67 11.06 6.41
N HIS A 82 6.23 12.09 5.69
CA HIS A 82 6.95 13.35 5.58
C HIS A 82 6.03 14.54 5.85
N SER A 83 6.57 15.59 6.49
CA SER A 83 5.84 16.85 6.66
C SER A 83 5.52 17.45 5.29
N LYS A 84 4.27 17.89 5.08
CA LYS A 84 3.79 18.50 3.84
C LYS A 84 4.54 19.78 3.43
N SER A 85 5.27 20.39 4.37
CA SER A 85 6.15 21.54 4.13
C SER A 85 7.52 21.16 3.53
N GLY A 86 7.92 19.89 3.61
CA GLY A 86 9.16 19.37 3.03
C GLY A 86 9.15 19.36 1.50
N LYS A 87 10.33 19.30 0.88
CA LYS A 87 10.48 19.33 -0.58
C LYS A 87 10.94 17.97 -1.10
N TYR A 88 10.09 17.33 -1.91
CA TYR A 88 10.33 16.00 -2.49
C TYR A 88 10.00 15.97 -3.98
N HIS A 89 10.27 14.84 -4.64
CA HIS A 89 9.97 14.63 -6.06
C HIS A 89 8.49 14.36 -6.29
N VAL A 90 8.08 14.45 -7.54
CA VAL A 90 6.70 14.20 -7.97
C VAL A 90 6.72 13.36 -9.23
N ARG A 91 5.78 12.45 -9.30
CA ARG A 91 5.44 11.65 -10.48
C ARG A 91 3.92 11.68 -10.58
N ALA A 92 3.35 12.21 -11.65
CA ALA A 92 1.90 12.23 -11.80
C ALA A 92 1.40 10.89 -12.38
N VAL A 93 0.13 10.59 -12.15
CA VAL A 93 -0.60 9.48 -12.77
C VAL A 93 -1.86 10.00 -13.43
N ARG A 94 -2.40 9.22 -14.38
CA ARG A 94 -3.65 9.55 -15.07
C ARG A 94 -4.84 9.52 -14.11
N GLY A 95 -5.83 10.34 -14.45
CA GLY A 95 -7.12 10.37 -13.80
C GLY A 95 -7.92 9.14 -14.18
N GLY A 96 -8.49 8.48 -13.17
CA GLY A 96 -9.12 7.18 -13.31
C GLY A 96 -9.09 6.45 -11.98
N TRP A 97 -10.22 5.88 -11.59
CA TRP A 97 -10.33 5.10 -10.37
C TRP A 97 -9.65 3.76 -10.63
N VAL A 98 -8.37 3.66 -10.28
CA VAL A 98 -7.76 2.35 -10.05
C VAL A 98 -8.01 2.04 -8.58
N SER A 99 -9.06 1.26 -8.31
CA SER A 99 -9.14 0.56 -7.04
C SER A 99 -8.09 -0.55 -7.09
N VAL A 100 -6.97 -0.35 -6.40
CA VAL A 100 -6.11 -1.47 -6.01
C VAL A 100 -6.91 -2.26 -4.98
N THR A 101 -7.58 -3.34 -5.41
CA THR A 101 -8.61 -4.06 -4.65
C THR A 101 -8.13 -5.28 -3.88
N GLY A 102 -6.84 -5.58 -3.83
CA GLY A 102 -6.41 -6.77 -3.10
C GLY A 102 -4.95 -6.78 -2.75
N LEU A 103 -4.69 -6.71 -1.45
CA LEU A 103 -3.43 -7.12 -0.86
C LEU A 103 -3.71 -8.35 0.00
N ILE A 104 -3.07 -9.47 -0.34
CA ILE A 104 -3.19 -10.70 0.45
C ILE A 104 -2.07 -10.73 1.49
N LEU A 105 -2.44 -10.84 2.76
CA LEU A 105 -1.51 -10.94 3.90
C LEU A 105 -1.61 -12.31 4.55
N VAL A 106 -0.79 -13.27 4.08
CA VAL A 106 -0.74 -14.60 4.69
C VAL A 106 0.13 -14.56 5.93
N ALA A 107 -0.47 -14.40 7.12
CA ALA A 107 0.23 -14.50 8.40
C ALA A 107 -0.18 -15.79 9.14
N GLY A 108 0.55 -16.88 8.94
CA GLY A 108 0.26 -18.17 9.57
C GLY A 108 1.13 -18.44 10.80
N GLY A 109 0.59 -18.24 12.00
CA GLY A 109 1.15 -18.76 13.26
C GLY A 109 0.39 -19.99 13.79
N GLY A 110 -0.87 -20.17 13.41
CA GLY A 110 -1.72 -21.20 14.02
C GLY A 110 -2.03 -20.94 15.50
N ILE A 111 -2.98 -21.70 16.04
CA ILE A 111 -3.50 -21.53 17.41
C ILE A 111 -2.68 -22.26 18.48
N ASP A 112 -1.73 -23.09 18.08
CA ASP A 112 -0.97 -23.96 18.97
C ASP A 112 -0.04 -23.16 19.90
N ASP A 113 -0.22 -23.32 21.20
CA ASP A 113 0.60 -22.66 22.23
C ASP A 113 2.05 -23.17 22.24
N ASP A 114 2.30 -24.36 21.66
CA ASP A 114 3.65 -24.90 21.49
C ASP A 114 4.38 -24.27 20.29
N ASN A 115 3.69 -23.47 19.45
CA ASN A 115 4.36 -22.78 18.36
C ASN A 115 5.16 -21.58 18.87
N THR A 116 6.48 -21.75 18.93
CA THR A 116 7.43 -20.71 19.33
C THR A 116 7.44 -19.48 18.40
N LEU A 117 6.89 -19.59 17.20
CA LEU A 117 6.76 -18.48 16.25
C LEU A 117 5.45 -17.70 16.41
N LYS A 118 4.48 -18.15 17.21
CA LYS A 118 3.13 -17.55 17.36
C LYS A 118 3.19 -16.05 17.63
N GLU A 119 3.96 -15.64 18.63
CA GLU A 119 4.12 -14.22 19.01
C GLU A 119 4.85 -13.39 17.94
N SER A 120 5.88 -13.97 17.30
CA SER A 120 6.64 -13.26 16.26
C SER A 120 5.83 -13.08 14.99
N THR A 121 5.09 -14.11 14.58
CA THR A 121 4.19 -14.06 13.43
C THR A 121 3.05 -13.08 13.68
N LYS A 122 2.49 -13.08 14.90
CA LYS A 122 1.48 -12.09 15.31
C LYS A 122 2.01 -10.66 15.21
N TYR A 123 3.18 -10.39 15.81
CA TYR A 123 3.78 -9.06 15.78
C TYR A 123 4.04 -8.56 14.35
N LEU A 124 4.59 -9.42 13.49
CA LEU A 124 4.85 -9.08 12.09
C LEU A 124 3.56 -8.84 11.32
N ALA A 125 2.53 -9.66 11.55
CA ALA A 125 1.24 -9.49 10.90
C ALA A 125 0.55 -8.18 11.32
N ASP A 126 0.53 -7.87 12.61
CA ASP A 126 -0.05 -6.63 13.15
C ASP A 126 0.73 -5.39 12.65
N LEU A 127 2.07 -5.48 12.58
CA LEU A 127 2.92 -4.43 12.03
C LEU A 127 2.60 -4.17 10.55
N VAL A 128 2.37 -5.24 9.79
CA VAL A 128 2.09 -5.11 8.36
C VAL A 128 0.66 -4.60 8.13
N CYS A 129 -0.36 -5.12 8.84
CA CYS A 129 -1.74 -4.61 8.78
C CYS A 129 -1.83 -3.12 9.14
N SER A 130 -1.22 -2.69 10.24
CA SER A 130 -1.24 -1.29 10.66
C SER A 130 -0.58 -0.36 9.64
N ARG A 131 0.50 -0.80 8.97
CA ARG A 131 1.11 -0.08 7.86
C ARG A 131 0.14 0.06 6.68
N PHE A 132 -0.57 -1.00 6.32
CA PHE A 132 -1.49 -0.97 5.19
C PHE A 132 -2.75 -0.14 5.45
N LEU A 133 -3.36 -0.23 6.64
CA LEU A 133 -4.43 0.67 7.05
C LEU A 133 -3.97 2.13 6.97
N GLY A 134 -2.75 2.43 7.45
CA GLY A 134 -2.14 3.76 7.33
C GLY A 134 -1.97 4.24 5.89
N ARG A 135 -1.79 3.32 4.93
CA ARG A 135 -1.71 3.59 3.48
C ARG A 135 -3.09 3.72 2.80
N GLY A 136 -4.19 3.68 3.55
CA GLY A 136 -5.55 3.80 3.03
C GLY A 136 -6.09 2.52 2.39
N PHE A 137 -5.56 1.35 2.78
CA PHE A 137 -6.24 0.07 2.52
C PHE A 137 -7.46 -0.05 3.42
N ASP A 138 -8.58 -0.48 2.83
CA ASP A 138 -9.77 -0.82 3.62
C ASP A 138 -9.56 -2.21 4.25
N GLU A 139 -10.21 -2.50 5.37
CA GLU A 139 -10.14 -3.84 6.00
C GLU A 139 -10.54 -4.95 5.03
N LYS A 140 -11.52 -4.70 4.15
CA LYS A 140 -11.94 -5.65 3.10
C LYS A 140 -10.83 -5.97 2.08
N ASP A 141 -9.81 -5.12 1.99
CA ASP A 141 -8.68 -5.30 1.07
C ASP A 141 -7.51 -6.05 1.74
N ILE A 142 -7.62 -6.38 3.03
CA ILE A 142 -6.59 -7.03 3.86
C ILE A 142 -7.11 -8.39 4.32
N TYR A 143 -6.59 -9.46 3.71
CA TYR A 143 -6.82 -10.81 4.21
C TYR A 143 -5.79 -11.12 5.30
N TYR A 144 -6.23 -11.35 6.54
CA TYR A 144 -5.40 -11.71 7.69
C TYR A 144 -5.86 -13.05 8.25
N PHE A 145 -4.92 -13.97 8.52
CA PHE A 145 -5.22 -15.23 9.20
C PHE A 145 -5.03 -15.02 10.70
N ASP A 146 -6.13 -15.06 11.46
CA ASP A 146 -6.06 -14.88 12.92
C ASP A 146 -5.33 -16.07 13.56
N PRO A 147 -4.15 -15.85 14.19
CA PRO A 147 -3.45 -16.90 14.92
C PRO A 147 -4.20 -17.34 16.19
N ASN A 148 -5.29 -16.68 16.58
CA ASN A 148 -6.11 -17.05 17.75
C ASN A 148 -7.44 -17.74 17.36
N GLY A 149 -7.72 -17.87 16.06
CA GLY A 149 -8.94 -18.50 15.55
C GLY A 149 -10.22 -17.69 15.78
N PRO A 150 -11.40 -18.21 15.37
CA PRO A 150 -12.68 -17.47 15.37
C PRO A 150 -13.17 -17.01 16.74
N ASN A 151 -12.61 -17.58 17.82
CA ASN A 151 -12.94 -17.29 19.22
C ASN A 151 -11.86 -16.45 19.94
N GLY A 152 -10.88 -15.91 19.20
CA GLY A 152 -9.84 -15.02 19.72
C GLY A 152 -10.38 -13.68 20.25
N PRO A 153 -9.54 -12.91 20.98
CA PRO A 153 -9.94 -11.59 21.47
C PRO A 153 -10.33 -10.65 20.31
N PHE A 154 -11.25 -9.74 20.59
CA PHE A 154 -11.70 -8.71 19.65
C PHE A 154 -10.50 -7.89 19.11
N TYR A 155 -10.33 -7.86 17.78
CA TYR A 155 -9.34 -7.02 17.11
C TYR A 155 -10.04 -5.82 16.47
N ASP A 156 -9.62 -4.63 16.89
CA ASP A 156 -9.99 -3.31 16.37
C ASP A 156 -8.68 -2.62 15.98
N PHE A 157 -8.25 -2.86 14.74
CA PHE A 157 -6.98 -2.38 14.21
C PHE A 157 -7.07 -0.90 13.81
N ASN A 158 -8.23 -0.43 13.40
CA ASN A 158 -8.45 0.95 12.98
C ASN A 158 -8.79 1.88 14.16
N GLY A 159 -9.06 1.34 15.36
CA GLY A 159 -9.40 2.06 16.58
C GLY A 159 -10.82 2.61 16.61
N ASN A 160 -11.74 2.06 15.83
CA ASN A 160 -13.12 2.55 15.68
C ASN A 160 -14.10 1.95 16.70
N GLY A 161 -13.67 0.97 17.49
CA GLY A 161 -14.50 0.27 18.48
C GLY A 161 -15.46 -0.78 17.91
N GLU A 162 -15.34 -1.14 16.63
CA GLU A 162 -16.07 -2.21 15.95
C GLU A 162 -15.17 -3.42 15.65
N LYS A 163 -15.77 -4.60 15.46
CA LYS A 163 -15.00 -5.82 15.13
C LYS A 163 -14.62 -5.75 13.67
N ASP A 164 -13.33 -5.64 13.37
CA ASP A 164 -12.87 -5.76 11.99
C ASP A 164 -13.17 -7.18 11.49
N LEU A 165 -13.95 -7.30 10.41
CA LEU A 165 -14.45 -8.59 9.89
C LEU A 165 -13.33 -9.33 9.15
N ILE A 166 -12.54 -10.06 9.93
CA ILE A 166 -11.44 -10.87 9.45
C ILE A 166 -11.93 -12.31 9.22
N VAL A 167 -11.69 -12.85 8.02
CA VAL A 167 -12.05 -14.22 7.65
C VAL A 167 -11.26 -15.20 8.53
N SER A 168 -11.95 -15.80 9.51
CA SER A 168 -11.43 -16.84 10.37
C SER A 168 -11.78 -18.20 9.77
N ASP A 169 -10.95 -18.67 8.84
CA ASP A 169 -10.98 -20.08 8.45
C ASP A 169 -9.79 -20.80 9.07
N GLU A 170 -10.08 -21.83 9.87
CA GLU A 170 -9.08 -22.62 10.59
C GLU A 170 -8.26 -23.51 9.63
N THR A 171 -8.76 -23.75 8.42
CA THR A 171 -8.13 -24.61 7.40
C THR A 171 -8.37 -24.06 5.98
N PRO A 172 -7.74 -22.94 5.59
CA PRO A 172 -7.96 -22.38 4.26
C PRO A 172 -7.56 -23.38 3.17
N THR A 173 -8.46 -23.62 2.23
CA THR A 173 -8.17 -24.49 1.08
C THR A 173 -7.39 -23.74 0.00
N VAL A 174 -6.65 -24.49 -0.82
CA VAL A 174 -5.97 -23.95 -2.00
C VAL A 174 -6.98 -23.29 -2.95
N GLU A 175 -8.21 -23.81 -3.06
CA GLU A 175 -9.28 -23.18 -3.84
C GLU A 175 -9.72 -21.82 -3.30
N GLU A 176 -9.81 -21.65 -1.98
CA GLU A 176 -10.18 -20.36 -1.37
C GLU A 176 -9.08 -19.31 -1.52
N LEU A 177 -7.83 -19.73 -1.37
CA LEU A 177 -6.67 -18.90 -1.68
C LEU A 177 -6.62 -18.55 -3.18
N SER A 178 -6.89 -19.51 -4.06
CA SER A 178 -6.89 -19.28 -5.51
C SER A 178 -8.01 -18.31 -5.92
N ARG A 179 -9.21 -18.42 -5.32
CA ARG A 179 -10.33 -17.51 -5.57
C ARG A 179 -10.02 -16.08 -5.13
N SER A 180 -9.35 -15.88 -3.99
CA SER A 180 -8.96 -14.54 -3.52
C SER A 180 -7.85 -13.91 -4.39
N ILE A 181 -6.95 -14.73 -4.92
CA ILE A 181 -5.94 -14.32 -5.90
C ILE A 181 -6.59 -13.93 -7.24
N GLU A 182 -7.54 -14.72 -7.74
CA GLU A 182 -8.19 -14.50 -9.03
C GLU A 182 -8.97 -13.18 -9.06
N ILE A 183 -9.73 -12.87 -7.99
CA ILE A 183 -10.45 -11.59 -7.83
C ILE A 183 -9.51 -10.38 -7.91
N SER A 184 -8.28 -10.51 -7.39
CA SER A 184 -7.24 -9.47 -7.45
C SER A 184 -6.62 -9.33 -8.86
N SER A 185 -6.48 -10.44 -9.59
CA SER A 185 -5.76 -10.48 -10.88
C SER A 185 -6.53 -9.92 -12.08
N GLU A 186 -7.87 -10.08 -12.13
CA GLU A 186 -8.67 -9.58 -13.27
C GLU A 186 -8.74 -8.04 -13.34
N HIS A 187 -8.49 -7.35 -12.22
CA HIS A 187 -8.59 -5.89 -12.10
C HIS A 187 -7.26 -5.14 -12.32
N GLN A 188 -6.11 -5.82 -12.31
CA GLN A 188 -4.78 -5.20 -12.48
C GLN A 188 -4.43 -4.79 -13.92
N ARG A 189 -5.24 -5.16 -14.92
CA ARG A 189 -4.97 -4.92 -16.35
C ARG A 189 -5.13 -3.45 -16.80
N GLY A 190 -5.46 -2.51 -15.92
CA GLY A 190 -5.82 -1.13 -16.29
C GLY A 190 -4.80 -0.01 -15.98
N CYS A 191 -3.63 -0.32 -15.39
CA CYS A 191 -2.71 0.73 -14.93
C CYS A 191 -1.74 1.21 -16.02
N GLU A 192 -2.03 2.36 -16.63
CA GLU A 192 -1.05 3.12 -17.40
C GLU A 192 -0.45 4.25 -16.53
N VAL A 193 0.71 3.98 -15.93
CA VAL A 193 1.53 5.01 -15.26
C VAL A 193 2.52 5.56 -16.27
N PHE A 194 2.40 6.84 -16.59
CA PHE A 194 3.25 7.49 -17.60
C PHE A 194 4.23 8.50 -17.00
N ARG A 195 5.31 8.69 -17.76
CA ARG A 195 6.42 9.63 -17.54
C ARG A 195 5.90 11.05 -17.28
N VAL A 196 6.44 11.72 -16.26
CA VAL A 196 6.42 13.19 -16.11
C VAL A 196 7.79 13.66 -15.68
#